data_AF-A0A6A8LSM1-F1
#
_entry.id   AF-A0A6A8LSM1-F1
#
_cell.length_a   1.000
_cell.length_b   1.000
_cell.length_c   1.000
_cell.angle_alpha   90.00
_cell.angle_beta   90.00
_cell.angle_gamma   90.00
#
_symmetry.space_group_name_H-M   'P 1'
#
loop_
_entity.id
_entity.type
_entity.pdbx_description
1 polymer ?
#
loop_
_entity_poly.entity_id
_entity_poly.type
_entity_poly.pdbx_seq_one_letter_code
_entity_poly.pdbx_strand_id
1 'polypeptide(L)'
;PDFNFIHENYQVIYNLSEAYFDTHDEYEVADFLDFINEDGLRQVVVTLEMGDYADEVSEQEINDCLSLIMSQTPLEDKIKKVQTEMLEAKRQNDTAKITKLTMDLISLLKEQQNAKSLTI
;
A
#
# COMPACT_ATOMS: atom_id res chain seq x y z
N PRO A 1 -6.35 -14.05 -1.19
CA PRO A 1 -5.51 -12.98 -0.62
C PRO A 1 -6.36 -11.73 -0.49
N ASP A 2 -6.55 -11.24 0.73
CA ASP A 2 -7.30 -10.01 0.97
C ASP A 2 -6.40 -8.83 0.59
N PHE A 3 -6.84 -8.05 -0.39
CA PHE A 3 -6.08 -6.89 -0.89
C PHE A 3 -5.99 -5.82 0.20
N ASN A 4 -4.79 -5.26 0.38
CA ASN A 4 -4.57 -4.15 1.31
C ASN A 4 -3.56 -3.15 0.73
N PHE A 5 -3.90 -1.86 0.78
CA PHE A 5 -3.00 -0.75 0.53
C PHE A 5 -1.99 -0.59 1.68
N ILE A 6 -0.73 -0.27 1.33
CA ILE A 6 0.35 -0.01 2.30
C ILE A 6 0.12 1.30 3.06
N HIS A 7 -0.41 2.30 2.35
CA HIS A 7 -0.69 3.61 2.93
C HIS A 7 -2.03 3.58 3.65
N GLU A 8 -2.00 3.83 4.95
CA GLU A 8 -3.16 3.80 5.84
C GLU A 8 -4.33 4.64 5.30
N ASN A 9 -4.07 5.87 4.83
CA ASN A 9 -5.12 6.73 4.28
C ASN A 9 -5.83 6.09 3.08
N TYR A 10 -5.11 5.43 2.17
CA TYR A 10 -5.73 4.74 1.02
C TYR A 10 -6.50 3.50 1.45
N GLN A 11 -6.00 2.76 2.44
CA GLN A 11 -6.73 1.61 3.00
C GLN A 11 -8.03 2.05 3.67
N VAL A 12 -8.00 3.14 4.45
CA VAL A 12 -9.19 3.66 5.12
C VAL A 12 -10.19 4.18 4.09
N ILE A 13 -9.76 4.90 3.05
CA ILE A 13 -10.62 5.36 1.96
C ILE A 13 -11.26 4.16 1.22
N TYR A 14 -10.49 3.09 0.95
CA TYR A 14 -11.02 1.87 0.35
C TYR A 14 -12.13 1.24 1.21
N ASN A 15 -11.89 1.05 2.51
CA ASN A 15 -12.90 0.51 3.42
C ASN A 15 -14.14 1.41 3.51
N LEU A 16 -13.95 2.73 3.50
CA LEU A 16 -15.05 3.70 3.50
C LEU A 16 -15.85 3.63 2.19
N SER A 17 -15.19 3.38 1.05
CA SER A 17 -15.88 3.19 -0.23
C SER A 17 -16.72 1.92 -0.24
N GLU A 18 -16.22 0.81 0.32
CA GLU A 18 -17.02 -0.41 0.49
C GLU A 18 -18.27 -0.15 1.34
N ALA A 19 -18.09 0.52 2.49
CA ALA A 19 -19.20 0.88 3.37
C ALA A 19 -20.19 1.88 2.75
N TYR A 20 -19.72 2.77 1.87
CA TYR A 20 -20.56 3.69 1.12
C TYR A 20 -21.47 2.94 0.14
N PHE A 21 -20.91 1.99 -0.62
CA PHE A 21 -21.66 1.16 -1.57
C PHE A 21 -22.63 0.16 -0.92
N ASP A 22 -22.49 -0.13 0.37
CA ASP A 22 -23.52 -0.87 1.11
C ASP A 22 -24.85 -0.10 1.23
N THR A 23 -24.82 1.24 1.04
CA THR A 23 -25.99 2.12 1.22
C THR A 23 -26.33 2.98 0.00
N HIS A 24 -25.42 3.09 -0.96
CA HIS A 24 -25.58 3.87 -2.19
C HIS A 24 -25.27 3.00 -3.41
N ASP A 25 -26.19 2.95 -4.37
CA ASP A 25 -26.00 2.15 -5.59
C ASP A 25 -25.00 2.80 -6.57
N GLU A 26 -24.82 4.11 -6.48
CA GLU A 26 -23.96 4.89 -7.37
C GLU A 26 -22.97 5.76 -6.57
N TYR A 27 -21.77 5.92 -7.14
CA TYR A 27 -20.76 6.83 -6.59
C TYR A 27 -21.12 8.27 -6.93
N GLU A 28 -21.17 9.12 -5.91
CA GLU A 28 -21.19 10.56 -6.09
C GLU A 28 -20.20 11.23 -5.13
N VAL A 29 -19.35 12.10 -5.68
CA VAL A 29 -18.22 12.69 -4.95
C VAL A 29 -18.69 13.53 -3.76
N ALA A 30 -19.77 14.31 -3.92
CA ALA A 30 -20.28 15.16 -2.84
C ALA A 30 -20.78 14.31 -1.66
N ASP A 31 -21.57 13.27 -1.96
CA ASP A 31 -22.15 12.37 -0.96
C ASP A 31 -21.05 11.53 -0.27
N PHE A 32 -20.03 11.10 -1.03
CA PHE A 32 -18.89 10.39 -0.49
C PHE A 32 -18.02 11.27 0.41
N LEU A 33 -17.78 12.54 0.05
CA LEU A 33 -17.05 13.48 0.91
C LEU A 33 -17.81 13.78 2.20
N ASP A 34 -19.14 13.86 2.16
CA ASP A 34 -19.99 14.03 3.35
C ASP A 34 -19.98 12.78 4.26
N PHE A 35 -19.76 11.59 3.67
CA PHE A 35 -19.60 10.34 4.42
C PHE A 35 -18.26 10.29 5.20
N ILE A 36 -17.25 11.05 4.79
CA ILE A 36 -15.91 11.06 5.39
C ILE A 36 -15.80 12.16 6.46
N ASN A 37 -15.69 11.76 7.72
CA ASN A 37 -15.58 12.72 8.83
C ASN A 37 -14.21 13.43 8.89
N GLU A 38 -13.11 12.78 8.52
CA GLU A 38 -11.77 13.35 8.65
C GLU A 38 -11.41 14.30 7.50
N ASP A 39 -11.02 15.53 7.83
CA ASP A 39 -10.57 16.55 6.84
C ASP A 39 -9.39 16.05 6.00
N GLY A 40 -8.46 15.33 6.62
CA GLY A 40 -7.27 14.81 5.93
C GLY A 40 -7.62 13.80 4.83
N LEU A 41 -8.57 12.90 5.11
CA LEU A 41 -9.04 11.90 4.14
C LEU A 41 -9.87 12.57 3.03
N ARG A 42 -10.71 13.55 3.37
CA ARG A 42 -11.44 14.35 2.38
C ARG A 42 -10.50 15.05 1.39
N GLN A 43 -9.40 15.64 1.88
CA GLN A 43 -8.42 16.27 1.01
C GLN A 43 -7.73 15.28 0.07
N VAL A 44 -7.49 14.04 0.52
CA VAL A 44 -6.94 12.98 -0.34
C VAL A 44 -7.93 12.63 -1.44
N VAL A 45 -9.21 12.41 -1.11
CA VAL A 45 -10.26 12.10 -2.09
C VAL A 45 -10.39 13.23 -3.12
N VAL A 46 -10.47 14.50 -2.69
CA VAL A 46 -10.48 15.65 -3.61
C VAL A 46 -9.27 15.64 -4.54
N THR A 47 -8.08 15.29 -4.02
CA THR A 47 -6.86 15.23 -4.83
C THR A 47 -6.92 14.11 -5.87
N LEU A 48 -7.51 12.96 -5.51
CA LEU A 48 -7.73 11.85 -6.44
C LEU A 48 -8.70 12.28 -7.54
N GLU A 49 -9.84 12.88 -7.21
CA GLU A 49 -10.84 13.36 -8.19
C GLU A 49 -10.30 14.40 -9.16
N MET A 50 -9.36 15.23 -8.72
CA MET A 50 -8.66 16.20 -9.58
C MET A 50 -7.55 15.57 -10.43
N GLY A 51 -7.27 14.27 -10.25
CA GLY A 51 -6.30 13.52 -11.01
C GLY A 51 -6.70 13.41 -12.48
N ASP A 52 -5.71 13.54 -13.36
CA ASP A 52 -5.90 13.31 -14.79
C ASP A 52 -5.73 11.81 -15.06
N TYR A 53 -6.85 11.10 -15.07
CA TYR A 53 -6.90 9.67 -15.37
C TYR A 53 -7.39 9.44 -16.79
N ALA A 54 -6.95 8.34 -17.42
CA ALA A 54 -7.48 7.96 -18.71
C ALA A 54 -8.98 7.63 -18.59
N ASP A 55 -9.81 8.20 -19.49
CA ASP A 55 -11.26 7.96 -19.54
C ASP A 55 -11.60 6.46 -19.74
N GLU A 56 -10.72 5.73 -20.42
CA GLU A 56 -10.82 4.30 -20.64
C GLU A 56 -9.57 3.61 -20.09
N VAL A 57 -9.75 2.80 -19.04
CA VAL A 57 -8.72 1.91 -18.50
C VAL A 57 -9.21 0.48 -18.71
N SER A 58 -8.36 -0.37 -19.28
CA SER A 58 -8.70 -1.78 -19.44
C SER A 58 -8.63 -2.54 -18.11
N GLU A 59 -9.42 -3.61 -17.98
CA GLU A 59 -9.30 -4.51 -16.82
C GLU A 59 -7.87 -5.05 -16.65
N GLN A 60 -7.12 -5.21 -17.74
CA GLN A 60 -5.75 -5.69 -17.68
C GLN A 60 -4.81 -4.65 -17.04
N GLU A 61 -4.93 -3.38 -17.40
CA GLU A 61 -4.15 -2.30 -16.80
C GLU A 61 -4.46 -2.13 -15.30
N ILE A 62 -5.74 -2.29 -14.91
CA ILE A 62 -6.15 -2.30 -13.50
C ILE A 62 -5.47 -3.48 -12.77
N ASN A 63 -5.53 -4.68 -13.34
CA ASN A 63 -4.92 -5.87 -12.75
C ASN A 63 -3.40 -5.74 -12.63
N ASP A 64 -2.73 -5.13 -13.60
CA ASP A 64 -1.28 -4.88 -13.56
C ASP A 64 -0.92 -3.87 -12.45
N CYS A 65 -1.70 -2.79 -12.31
CA CYS A 65 -1.57 -1.84 -11.20
C CYS A 65 -1.78 -2.52 -9.83
N LEU A 66 -2.82 -3.35 -9.70
CA LEU A 66 -3.08 -4.12 -8.49
C LEU A 66 -1.94 -5.09 -8.18
N SER A 67 -1.41 -5.79 -9.18
CA SER A 67 -0.26 -6.69 -9.03
C SER A 67 0.99 -5.94 -8.56
N LEU A 68 1.23 -4.73 -9.08
CA LEU A 68 2.33 -3.87 -8.62
C LEU A 68 2.16 -3.49 -7.15
N ILE A 69 0.97 -3.03 -6.74
CA ILE A 69 0.68 -2.69 -5.35
C ILE A 69 0.83 -3.92 -4.45
N MET A 70 0.22 -5.05 -4.82
CA MET A 70 0.26 -6.31 -4.09
C MET A 70 1.64 -6.98 -4.04
N SER A 71 2.54 -6.70 -4.98
CA SER A 71 3.92 -7.19 -4.93
C SER A 71 4.83 -6.31 -4.05
N GLN A 72 4.50 -5.03 -3.92
CA GLN A 72 5.23 -4.08 -3.07
C GLN A 72 4.82 -4.17 -1.59
N THR A 73 3.55 -4.44 -1.27
CA THR A 73 3.04 -4.56 0.12
C THR A 73 3.79 -5.62 0.95
N PRO A 74 3.97 -6.87 0.47
CA PRO A 74 4.67 -7.90 1.23
C PRO A 74 6.16 -7.59 1.41
N LEU A 75 6.75 -6.84 0.48
CA LEU A 75 8.18 -6.58 0.47
C LEU A 75 8.55 -5.49 1.47
N GLU A 76 7.79 -4.39 1.51
CA GLU A 76 8.01 -3.33 2.50
C GLU A 76 7.74 -3.82 3.92
N ASP A 77 6.70 -4.62 4.14
CA ASP A 77 6.42 -5.22 5.44
C ASP A 77 7.51 -6.19 5.88
N LYS A 78 8.03 -7.02 4.97
CA LYS A 78 9.19 -7.88 5.25
C LYS A 78 10.42 -7.06 5.62
N ILE A 79 10.67 -5.95 4.92
CA ILE A 79 11.80 -5.05 5.23
C ILE A 79 11.63 -4.41 6.62
N LYS A 80 10.45 -3.84 6.92
CA LYS A 80 10.15 -3.25 8.24
C LYS A 80 10.27 -4.27 9.37
N LYS A 81 9.78 -5.48 9.15
CA LYS A 81 9.88 -6.58 10.12
C LYS A 81 11.33 -6.96 10.39
N VAL A 82 12.13 -7.17 9.34
CA VAL A 82 13.57 -7.49 9.48
C VAL A 82 14.31 -6.37 10.21
N GLN A 83 14.03 -5.09 9.89
CA GLN A 83 14.62 -3.96 10.59
C GLN A 83 14.24 -3.93 12.09
N THR A 84 12.99 -4.23 12.43
CA THR A 84 12.52 -4.33 13.82
C THR A 84 13.22 -5.45 14.56
N GLU A 85 13.30 -6.64 13.97
CA GLU A 85 14.00 -7.79 14.56
C GLU A 85 15.50 -7.53 14.73
N MET A 86 16.12 -6.73 13.87
CA MET A 86 17.51 -6.31 14.02
C MET A 86 17.72 -5.38 15.22
N LEU A 87 16.78 -4.46 15.49
CA LEU A 87 16.83 -3.61 16.69
C LEU A 87 16.73 -4.44 17.97
N GLU A 88 15.86 -5.45 17.98
CA GLU A 88 15.74 -6.37 19.11
C GLU A 88 16.99 -7.22 19.29
N ALA A 89 17.54 -7.78 18.21
CA ALA A 89 18.77 -8.59 18.24
C ALA A 89 19.97 -7.76 18.73
N LYS A 90 20.07 -6.48 18.32
CA LYS A 90 21.05 -5.53 18.86
C LYS A 90 20.90 -5.34 20.36
N ARG A 91 19.67 -5.17 20.86
CA ARG A 91 19.39 -5.04 22.30
C ARG A 91 19.81 -6.29 23.08
N GLN A 92 19.71 -7.46 22.45
CA GLN A 92 20.06 -8.75 23.03
C GLN A 92 21.54 -9.13 22.84
N ASN A 93 22.34 -8.32 22.13
CA ASN A 93 23.70 -8.64 21.69
C ASN A 93 23.80 -9.97 20.91
N ASP A 94 22.72 -10.35 20.21
CA ASP A 94 22.65 -11.56 19.39
C ASP A 94 23.28 -11.31 18.02
N THR A 95 24.61 -11.36 17.97
CA THR A 95 25.40 -11.10 16.77
C THR A 95 25.14 -12.10 15.65
N ALA A 96 24.84 -13.36 15.97
CA ALA A 96 24.51 -14.38 14.98
C ALA A 96 23.18 -14.05 14.27
N LYS A 97 22.17 -13.64 15.03
CA LYS A 97 20.88 -13.21 14.50
C LYS A 97 21.00 -11.92 13.69
N ILE A 98 21.83 -10.96 14.11
CA ILE A 98 22.10 -9.73 13.34
C ILE A 98 22.70 -10.05 11.97
N THR A 99 23.68 -10.96 11.90
CA THR A 99 24.32 -11.35 10.63
C THR A 99 23.30 -11.97 9.68
N LYS A 100 22.45 -12.88 10.18
CA LYS A 100 21.39 -13.52 9.38
C LYS A 100 20.40 -12.48 8.84
N LEU A 101 19.87 -11.63 9.72
CA LEU A 101 18.90 -10.59 9.35
C LEU A 101 19.48 -9.57 8.36
N THR A 102 20.79 -9.31 8.41
CA THR A 102 21.47 -8.44 7.44
C THR A 102 21.46 -9.06 6.04
N MET A 103 21.68 -10.37 5.92
CA MET A 103 21.62 -11.08 4.63
C MET A 103 20.20 -11.09 4.08
N ASP A 104 19.21 -11.35 4.94
CA ASP A 104 17.80 -11.33 4.59
C ASP A 104 17.40 -9.92 4.09
N LEU A 105 17.83 -8.86 4.76
CA LEU A 105 17.59 -7.48 4.35
C LEU A 105 18.22 -7.16 2.98
N ILE A 106 19.44 -7.61 2.72
CA ILE A 106 20.11 -7.41 1.42
C ILE A 106 19.34 -8.10 0.29
N SER A 107 18.82 -9.31 0.52
CA SER A 107 18.00 -10.03 -0.46
C SER A 107 16.70 -9.27 -0.76
N LEU A 108 16.01 -8.79 0.28
CA LEU A 108 14.76 -8.03 0.14
C LEU A 108 14.98 -6.69 -0.59
N LEU A 109 16.08 -5.97 -0.30
CA LEU A 109 16.44 -4.75 -1.01
C LEU A 109 16.76 -5.00 -2.49
N LYS A 110 17.35 -6.15 -2.81
CA LYS A 110 17.61 -6.55 -4.20
C LYS A 110 16.31 -6.89 -4.93
N GLU A 111 15.39 -7.60 -4.29
CA GLU A 111 14.04 -7.83 -4.81
C GLU A 111 13.30 -6.51 -5.06
N GLN A 112 13.46 -5.52 -4.16
CA GLN A 112 12.84 -4.20 -4.29
C GLN A 112 13.39 -3.43 -5.49
N GLN A 113 14.71 -3.49 -5.70
CA GLN A 113 15.35 -2.88 -6.85
C GLN A 113 14.87 -3.52 -8.16
N ASN A 114 14.79 -4.85 -8.22
CA ASN A 114 14.34 -5.56 -9.41
C ASN A 114 12.88 -5.27 -9.74
N ALA A 115 12.00 -5.26 -8.75
CA ALA A 115 10.59 -4.90 -8.93
C ALA A 115 10.43 -3.49 -9.51
N LYS A 116 11.24 -2.52 -9.04
CA LYS A 116 11.29 -1.16 -9.60
C LYS A 116 11.85 -1.11 -11.03
N SER A 117 12.81 -1.97 -11.37
CA SER A 117 13.42 -2.00 -12.71
C SER A 117 12.57 -2.68 -13.78
N LEU A 118 11.60 -3.51 -13.40
CA LEU A 118 10.63 -4.14 -14.31
C LEU A 118 9.45 -3.23 -14.69
N THR A 119 9.38 -2.02 -14.12
CA THR A 119 8.31 -1.02 -14.37
C THR A 119 8.76 0.08 -15.34
N ILE A 120 9.70 -0.21 -16.27
CA ILE A 120 10.23 0.75 -17.27
C ILE A 120 10.00 0.21 -18.67
#